data_AF-A0A357L442-F1
#
_entry.id   AF-A0A357L442-F1
#
_cell.length_a   1.000
_cell.length_b   1.000
_cell.length_c   1.000
_cell.angle_alpha   90.00
_cell.angle_beta   90.00
_cell.angle_gamma   90.00
#
_symmetry.space_group_name_H-M   'P 1'
#
loop_
_entity.id
_entity.type
_entity.pdbx_description
1 polymer ?
#
loop_
_entity_poly.entity_id
_entity_poly.type
_entity_poly.pdbx_seq_one_letter_code
_entity_poly.pdbx_strand_id
1 'polypeptide(L)'
;MALQVFPLLTISLIIYAALTLTGMAGAGGTAWHEVVVANLPMYSGDVWRVTWGTLFLVGSIGLLFVELIRSTRVGTASITNHLLSFLVFVVALLLFILAPGFGNSTYFLFLAMAFLDPMAGLVVTTVAARRDLAVGDVSGAAKH
;
A
#
# COMPACT_ATOMS: atom_id res chain seq x y z
N MET A 1 20.03 7.67 3.22
CA MET A 1 19.26 8.36 2.17
C MET A 1 18.53 7.40 1.23
N ALA A 2 19.11 6.26 0.79
CA ALA A 2 18.43 5.34 -0.14
C ALA A 2 17.11 4.71 0.39
N LEU A 3 17.01 4.40 1.68
CA LEU A 3 15.75 3.90 2.28
C LEU A 3 14.61 4.95 2.33
N GLN A 4 14.91 6.24 2.16
CA GLN A 4 13.91 7.31 2.25
C GLN A 4 13.08 7.50 0.97
N VAL A 5 13.42 6.80 -0.12
CA VAL A 5 12.77 6.98 -1.44
C VAL A 5 12.05 5.72 -1.92
N PHE A 6 12.22 4.59 -1.22
CA PHE A 6 11.61 3.33 -1.65
C PHE A 6 10.19 3.19 -1.09
N PRO A 7 9.17 2.84 -1.91
CA PRO A 7 7.80 2.67 -1.44
C PRO A 7 7.71 1.51 -0.45
N LEU A 8 7.14 1.74 0.74
CA LEU A 8 7.06 0.71 1.78
C LEU A 8 6.24 -0.50 1.38
N LEU A 9 5.22 -0.32 0.54
CA LEU A 9 4.41 -1.43 0.02
C LEU A 9 5.22 -2.41 -0.85
N THR A 10 6.42 -2.04 -1.31
CA THR A 10 7.32 -3.00 -1.96
C THR A 10 7.73 -4.12 -1.01
N ILE A 11 7.86 -3.85 0.28
CA ILE A 11 8.16 -4.87 1.29
C ILE A 11 7.02 -5.88 1.35
N SER A 12 5.78 -5.41 1.43
CA SER A 12 4.59 -6.27 1.36
C SER A 12 4.53 -7.07 0.06
N LEU A 13 4.83 -6.46 -1.08
CA LEU A 13 4.86 -7.14 -2.38
C LEU A 13 5.86 -8.30 -2.37
N ILE A 14 7.10 -8.05 -1.91
CA ILE A 14 8.15 -9.06 -1.85
C ILE A 14 7.76 -10.19 -0.90
N ILE A 15 7.20 -9.88 0.26
CA ILE A 15 6.73 -10.90 1.22
C ILE A 15 5.66 -11.76 0.56
N TYR A 16 4.60 -11.17 0.01
CA TYR A 16 3.52 -11.94 -0.61
C TYR A 16 4.04 -12.83 -1.75
N ALA A 17 4.89 -12.27 -2.61
CA ALA A 17 5.47 -13.00 -3.73
C ALA A 17 6.38 -14.14 -3.25
N ALA A 18 7.23 -13.92 -2.26
CA ALA A 18 8.10 -14.95 -1.70
C ALA A 18 7.28 -16.09 -1.09
N LEU A 19 6.29 -15.79 -0.25
CA LEU A 19 5.44 -16.80 0.38
C LEU A 19 4.66 -17.64 -0.65
N THR A 20 4.22 -17.01 -1.73
CA THR A 20 3.43 -17.66 -2.78
C THR A 20 4.30 -18.48 -3.73
N LEU A 21 5.45 -17.95 -4.17
CA LEU A 21 6.34 -18.59 -5.14
C LEU A 21 7.20 -19.70 -4.54
N THR A 22 7.60 -19.58 -3.27
CA THR A 22 8.34 -20.65 -2.58
C THR A 22 7.46 -21.84 -2.23
N GLY A 23 6.15 -21.74 -2.47
CA GLY A 23 5.23 -22.84 -2.21
C GLY A 23 5.22 -23.21 -0.73
N MET A 24 5.32 -22.22 0.18
CA MET A 24 4.86 -22.42 1.56
C MET A 24 3.34 -22.62 1.52
N ALA A 25 2.87 -23.70 0.92
CA ALA A 25 1.51 -24.16 1.11
C ALA A 25 1.35 -24.45 2.59
N GLY A 26 0.30 -23.91 3.19
CA GLY A 26 -0.17 -24.37 4.48
C GLY A 26 -0.30 -25.90 4.48
N ALA A 27 -0.21 -26.48 5.66
CA ALA A 27 -0.36 -27.92 5.85
C ALA A 27 -1.55 -28.45 5.02
N GLY A 28 -1.31 -29.47 4.20
CA GLY A 28 -2.34 -30.11 3.38
C GLY A 28 -2.68 -29.44 2.03
N GLY A 29 -1.81 -28.59 1.49
CA GLY A 29 -2.00 -27.99 0.15
C GLY A 29 -2.89 -26.75 0.14
N THR A 30 -3.17 -26.19 1.33
CA THR A 30 -3.87 -24.91 1.48
C THR A 30 -2.94 -23.75 1.14
N ALA A 31 -3.46 -22.67 0.56
CA ALA A 31 -2.61 -21.49 0.32
C ALA A 31 -2.23 -20.84 1.66
N TRP A 32 -0.99 -20.34 1.80
CA TRP A 32 -0.51 -19.78 3.08
C TRP A 32 -1.45 -18.72 3.66
N HIS A 33 -2.04 -17.88 2.80
CA HIS A 33 -2.88 -16.76 3.20
C HIS A 33 -4.26 -17.20 3.72
N GLU A 34 -4.65 -18.45 3.50
CA GLU A 34 -5.91 -19.05 3.97
C GLU A 34 -5.74 -19.78 5.31
N VAL A 35 -4.50 -20.08 5.71
CA VAL A 35 -4.23 -20.79 6.96
C VAL A 35 -4.69 -19.93 8.14
N VAL A 36 -5.59 -20.49 8.93
CA VAL A 36 -6.11 -19.88 10.15
C VAL A 36 -5.05 -19.94 11.23
N VAL A 37 -4.74 -18.78 11.82
CA VAL A 37 -3.78 -18.65 12.93
C VAL A 37 -4.47 -18.52 14.28
N ALA A 38 -5.67 -17.93 14.30
CA ALA A 38 -6.47 -17.77 15.51
C ALA A 38 -7.96 -17.74 15.18
N ASN A 39 -8.76 -18.31 16.08
CA ASN A 39 -10.21 -18.15 16.07
C ASN A 39 -10.56 -17.29 17.28
N LEU A 40 -11.05 -16.08 17.03
CA LEU A 40 -11.38 -15.13 18.08
C LEU A 40 -12.90 -15.09 18.26
N PRO A 41 -13.43 -15.55 19.40
CA PRO A 41 -14.85 -15.44 19.69
C PRO A 41 -15.21 -13.98 19.96
N MET A 42 -16.23 -13.46 19.26
CA MET A 42 -16.72 -12.10 19.39
C MET A 42 -17.92 -12.03 20.33
N TYR A 43 -18.14 -10.87 20.97
CA TYR A 43 -19.33 -10.64 21.81
C TYR A 43 -20.65 -10.74 21.04
N SER A 44 -20.64 -10.56 19.71
CA SER A 44 -21.81 -10.79 18.86
C SER A 44 -22.23 -12.26 18.77
N GLY A 45 -21.38 -13.20 19.20
CA GLY A 45 -21.53 -14.64 18.99
C GLY A 45 -20.82 -15.16 17.73
N ASP A 46 -20.31 -14.27 16.87
CA ASP A 46 -19.52 -14.67 15.71
C ASP A 46 -18.13 -15.16 16.11
N VAL A 47 -17.52 -15.97 15.25
CA VAL A 47 -16.11 -16.36 15.36
C VAL A 47 -15.33 -15.69 14.25
N TRP A 48 -14.50 -14.71 14.60
CA TRP A 48 -13.60 -14.09 13.65
C TRP A 48 -12.40 -15.01 13.41
N ARG A 49 -12.31 -15.54 12.19
CA ARG A 49 -11.23 -16.42 11.75
C ARG A 49 -10.10 -15.57 11.20
N VAL A 50 -9.05 -15.40 12.00
CA VAL A 50 -7.86 -14.66 11.61
C VAL A 50 -6.96 -15.60 10.81
N THR A 51 -6.63 -15.23 9.57
CA THR A 51 -5.68 -15.98 8.74
C THR A 51 -4.36 -15.23 8.61
N TRP A 52 -3.33 -15.91 8.09
CA TRP A 52 -2.09 -15.22 7.70
C TRP A 52 -2.36 -14.11 6.66
N GLY A 53 -3.33 -14.29 5.77
CA GLY A 53 -3.77 -13.26 4.83
C GLY A 53 -4.34 -12.02 5.55
N THR A 54 -5.14 -12.23 6.60
CA THR A 54 -5.63 -11.14 7.46
C THR A 54 -4.48 -10.37 8.09
N LEU A 55 -3.50 -11.07 8.68
CA LEU A 55 -2.34 -10.43 9.32
C LEU A 55 -1.46 -9.68 8.32
N PHE A 56 -1.24 -10.27 7.14
CA PHE A 56 -0.53 -9.62 6.03
C PHE A 56 -1.21 -8.31 5.61
N LEU A 57 -2.54 -8.31 5.48
CA LEU A 57 -3.30 -7.11 5.15
C LEU A 57 -3.18 -6.04 6.23
N VAL A 58 -3.34 -6.41 7.51
CA VAL A 58 -3.18 -5.47 8.63
C VAL A 58 -1.78 -4.83 8.62
N GLY A 59 -0.73 -5.63 8.43
CA GLY A 59 0.64 -5.13 8.30
C GLY A 59 0.82 -4.19 7.10
N SER A 60 0.28 -4.56 5.95
CA SER A 60 0.35 -3.76 4.71
C SER A 60 -0.40 -2.44 4.83
N ILE A 61 -1.55 -2.42 5.50
CA ILE A 61 -2.28 -1.18 5.84
C ILE A 61 -1.43 -0.28 6.72
N GLY A 62 -0.73 -0.84 7.72
CA GLY A 62 0.20 -0.08 8.56
C GLY A 62 1.33 0.55 7.76
N LEU A 63 1.92 -0.19 6.81
CA LEU A 63 2.95 0.33 5.91
C LEU A 63 2.41 1.43 4.97
N LEU A 64 1.21 1.24 4.40
CA LEU A 64 0.54 2.27 3.60
C LEU A 64 0.30 3.54 4.43
N PHE A 65 -0.11 3.41 5.68
CA PHE A 65 -0.32 4.56 6.57
C PHE A 65 0.97 5.36 6.80
N VAL A 66 2.09 4.67 7.03
CA VAL A 66 3.40 5.32 7.15
C VAL A 66 3.79 6.03 5.85
N GLU A 67 3.53 5.40 4.69
CA GLU A 67 3.79 5.99 3.38
C GLU A 67 2.94 7.24 3.15
N LEU A 68 1.67 7.22 3.53
CA LEU A 68 0.78 8.38 3.46
C LEU A 68 1.29 9.56 4.29
N ILE A 69 1.75 9.31 5.52
CA ILE A 69 2.36 10.35 6.37
C ILE A 69 3.62 10.91 5.69
N ARG A 70 4.47 10.06 5.12
CA ARG A 70 5.68 10.50 4.39
C ARG A 70 5.33 11.33 3.15
N SER A 71 4.26 10.98 2.44
CA SER A 71 3.78 11.68 1.23
C SER A 71 3.31 13.11 1.50
N THR A 72 2.88 13.43 2.73
CA THR A 72 2.48 14.80 3.10
C THR A 72 3.65 15.79 3.23
N ARG A 73 4.91 15.34 3.20
CA ARG A 73 6.08 16.23 3.26
C ARG A 73 6.40 16.78 1.87
N VAL A 74 6.20 18.09 1.69
CA VAL A 74 6.43 18.78 0.42
C VAL A 74 7.93 18.92 0.12
N GLY A 75 8.38 18.49 -1.06
CA GLY A 75 9.77 18.62 -1.56
C GLY A 75 10.05 17.84 -2.85
N THR A 76 11.18 18.09 -3.52
CA THR A 76 11.57 17.50 -4.83
C THR A 76 11.62 15.96 -4.83
N ALA A 77 11.79 15.34 -3.67
CA ALA A 77 11.71 13.89 -3.50
C ALA A 77 10.30 13.30 -3.76
N SER A 78 9.25 14.14 -3.81
CA SER A 78 7.85 13.74 -3.97
C SER A 78 7.53 13.15 -5.34
N ILE A 79 8.20 13.60 -6.41
CA ILE A 79 7.92 13.12 -7.79
C ILE A 79 8.49 11.71 -7.99
N THR A 80 9.72 11.49 -7.50
CA THR A 80 10.38 10.18 -7.57
C THR A 80 9.61 9.13 -6.76
N ASN A 81 9.09 9.47 -5.59
CA ASN A 81 8.28 8.56 -4.78
C ASN A 81 6.98 8.14 -5.51
N HIS A 82 6.35 9.09 -6.21
CA HIS A 82 5.15 8.80 -7.00
C HIS A 82 5.42 7.82 -8.15
N LEU A 83 6.51 8.01 -8.90
CA LEU A 83 6.86 7.10 -10.00
C LEU A 83 7.25 5.70 -9.51
N LEU A 84 7.99 5.59 -8.39
CA LEU A 84 8.32 4.28 -7.82
C LEU A 84 7.09 3.55 -7.29
N SER A 85 6.21 4.24 -6.56
CA SER A 85 4.95 3.63 -6.06
C SER A 85 4.05 3.19 -7.22
N PHE A 86 4.00 3.96 -8.31
CA PHE A 86 3.29 3.55 -9.53
C PHE A 86 3.89 2.29 -10.16
N LEU A 87 5.22 2.16 -10.20
CA LEU A 87 5.87 0.95 -10.68
C LEU A 87 5.52 -0.27 -9.81
N VAL A 88 5.51 -0.11 -8.49
CA VAL A 88 5.09 -1.17 -7.55
C VAL A 88 3.65 -1.59 -7.82
N PHE A 89 2.75 -0.64 -8.05
CA PHE A 89 1.37 -0.92 -8.44
C PHE A 89 1.30 -1.72 -9.76
N VAL A 90 2.02 -1.31 -10.80
CA VAL A 90 2.03 -2.02 -12.09
C VAL A 90 2.54 -3.44 -11.94
N VAL A 91 3.65 -3.65 -11.22
CA VAL A 91 4.16 -5.00 -10.96
C VAL A 91 3.14 -5.83 -10.17
N ALA A 92 2.53 -5.24 -9.14
CA ALA A 92 1.51 -5.92 -8.35
C ALA A 92 0.30 -6.32 -9.20
N LEU A 93 -0.15 -5.44 -10.11
CA LEU A 93 -1.25 -5.69 -11.03
C LEU A 93 -0.92 -6.81 -12.03
N LEU A 94 0.29 -6.79 -12.61
CA LEU A 94 0.73 -7.85 -13.52
C LEU A 94 0.79 -9.20 -12.82
N LEU A 95 1.27 -9.25 -11.57
CA LEU A 95 1.23 -10.48 -10.78
C LEU A 95 -0.20 -10.95 -10.52
N PHE A 96 -1.15 -10.05 -10.23
CA PHE A 96 -2.55 -10.42 -10.03
C PHE A 96 -3.17 -11.09 -11.25
N ILE A 97 -2.89 -10.56 -12.45
CA ILE A 97 -3.49 -11.02 -13.70
C ILE A 97 -2.76 -12.24 -14.26
N LEU A 98 -1.42 -12.28 -14.16
CA LEU A 98 -0.59 -13.23 -14.90
C LEU A 98 -0.03 -14.37 -14.03
N ALA A 99 0.17 -14.15 -12.73
CA ALA A 99 0.88 -15.10 -11.88
C ALA A 99 -0.09 -16.03 -11.11
N PRO A 100 0.12 -17.37 -11.16
CA PRO A 100 -0.65 -18.31 -10.35
C PRO A 100 -0.51 -18.04 -8.84
N GLY A 101 -1.60 -18.18 -8.09
CA GLY A 101 -1.62 -17.99 -6.64
C GLY A 101 -1.89 -16.55 -6.18
N PHE A 102 -1.89 -15.57 -7.08
CA PHE A 102 -2.15 -14.16 -6.76
C PHE A 102 -3.62 -13.75 -6.97
N GLY A 103 -4.41 -14.52 -7.73
CA GLY A 103 -5.82 -14.22 -8.05
C GLY A 103 -6.80 -14.46 -6.90
N ASN A 104 -6.60 -13.86 -5.73
CA ASN A 104 -7.48 -14.01 -4.56
C ASN A 104 -7.78 -12.65 -3.89
N SER A 105 -8.80 -12.61 -3.03
CA SER A 105 -9.25 -11.38 -2.37
C SER A 105 -8.20 -10.77 -1.46
N THR A 106 -7.34 -11.57 -0.81
CA THR A 106 -6.26 -11.04 0.03
C THR A 106 -5.29 -10.21 -0.81
N TYR A 107 -4.83 -10.77 -1.94
CA TYR A 107 -3.94 -10.04 -2.81
C TYR A 107 -4.64 -8.87 -3.52
N PHE A 108 -5.91 -9.00 -3.90
CA PHE A 108 -6.68 -7.92 -4.50
C PHE A 108 -6.80 -6.70 -3.56
N LEU A 109 -7.03 -6.92 -2.27
CA LEU A 109 -7.06 -5.82 -1.29
C LEU A 109 -5.68 -5.16 -1.15
N PHE A 110 -4.60 -5.94 -1.16
CA PHE A 110 -3.25 -5.40 -1.22
C PHE A 110 -2.98 -4.61 -2.52
N LEU A 111 -3.45 -5.09 -3.67
CA LEU A 111 -3.38 -4.38 -4.95
C LEU A 111 -4.12 -3.04 -4.88
N ALA A 112 -5.30 -3.00 -4.25
CA ALA A 112 -6.04 -1.77 -4.03
C ALA A 112 -5.24 -0.79 -3.14
N MET A 113 -4.56 -1.27 -2.10
CA MET A 113 -3.63 -0.44 -1.30
C MET A 113 -2.48 0.11 -2.15
N ALA A 114 -1.86 -0.74 -2.98
CA ALA A 114 -0.79 -0.35 -3.88
C ALA A 114 -1.24 0.68 -4.93
N PHE A 115 -2.51 0.66 -5.33
CA PHE A 115 -3.11 1.69 -6.20
C PHE A 115 -3.34 3.03 -5.46
N LEU A 116 -3.77 2.98 -4.20
CA LEU A 116 -4.05 4.18 -3.41
C LEU A 116 -2.80 5.00 -3.08
N ASP A 117 -1.64 4.35 -2.95
CA ASP A 117 -0.35 4.99 -2.65
C ASP A 117 0.05 6.08 -3.68
N PRO A 118 0.20 5.78 -4.99
CA PRO A 118 0.47 6.81 -5.99
C PRO A 118 -0.66 7.84 -6.10
N MET A 119 -1.94 7.45 -5.95
CA MET A 119 -3.07 8.38 -6.00
C MET A 119 -3.00 9.45 -4.90
N ALA A 120 -2.66 9.05 -3.67
CA ALA A 120 -2.49 9.98 -2.56
C ALA A 120 -1.38 11.01 -2.84
N GLY A 121 -0.25 10.57 -3.42
CA GLY A 121 0.83 11.46 -3.81
C GLY A 121 0.44 12.51 -4.86
N LEU A 122 -0.39 12.14 -5.84
CA LEU A 122 -0.92 13.09 -6.84
C LEU A 122 -1.88 14.12 -6.22
N VAL A 123 -2.70 13.69 -5.27
CA VAL A 123 -3.63 14.59 -4.57
C VAL A 123 -2.86 15.61 -3.73
N VAL A 124 -1.86 15.18 -2.96
CA VAL A 124 -1.05 16.09 -2.12
C VAL A 124 -0.32 17.14 -2.96
N THR A 125 0.32 16.72 -4.06
CA THR A 125 1.04 17.65 -4.96
C THR A 125 0.11 18.69 -5.59
N THR A 126 -1.09 18.27 -6.01
CA THR A 126 -2.12 19.18 -6.56
C THR A 126 -2.60 20.21 -5.52
N VAL A 127 -2.84 19.76 -4.28
CA VAL A 127 -3.30 20.65 -3.19
C VAL A 127 -2.21 21.64 -2.79
N ALA A 128 -0.95 21.20 -2.70
CA ALA A 128 0.18 22.07 -2.40
C ALA A 128 0.34 23.19 -3.45
N ALA A 129 0.30 22.83 -4.74
CA ALA A 129 0.38 23.80 -5.84
C ALA A 129 -0.74 24.86 -5.77
N ARG A 130 -1.97 24.45 -5.45
CA ARG A 130 -3.10 25.40 -5.27
C ARG A 130 -2.90 26.35 -4.10
N ARG A 131 -2.36 25.87 -2.98
CA ARG A 131 -2.07 26.70 -1.80
C ARG A 131 -0.99 27.74 -2.08
N ASP A 132 0.06 27.35 -2.81
CA ASP A 132 1.18 28.25 -3.12
C ASP A 132 0.73 29.42 -4.03
N LEU A 133 -0.19 29.16 -4.97
CA LEU A 133 -0.83 30.20 -5.80
C LEU A 133 -1.65 31.18 -4.96
N ALA A 134 -2.43 30.68 -3.99
CA ALA A 134 -3.23 31.53 -3.11
C ALA A 134 -2.38 32.45 -2.21
N VAL A 135 -1.20 32.01 -1.78
CA VAL A 135 -0.27 32.86 -1.01
C VAL A 135 0.40 33.93 -1.89
N GLY A 136 0.70 33.60 -3.15
CA GLY A 136 1.25 34.54 -4.13
C GLY A 136 0.35 35.76 -4.37
N ASP A 137 -0.95 35.54 -4.57
CA ASP A 137 -1.95 36.59 -4.80
C ASP A 137 -2.09 37.56 -3.62
N VAL A 138 -2.04 37.07 -2.38
CA VAL A 138 -2.16 37.92 -1.17
C VAL A 138 -0.93 38.81 -0.98
N SER A 139 0.27 38.34 -1.32
CA SER A 139 1.49 39.16 -1.21
C SER A 139 1.58 40.27 -2.28
N GLY A 140 0.91 40.07 -3.43
CA GLY A 140 0.80 41.09 -4.48
C GLY A 140 -0.18 42.20 -4.12
N ALA A 141 -1.28 41.86 -3.44
CA ALA A 141 -2.29 42.83 -3.01
C ALA A 141 -1.82 43.77 -1.88
N ALA A 142 -0.85 43.35 -1.05
CA ALA A 142 -0.33 44.16 0.07
C ALA A 142 0.73 45.20 -0.34
N LYS A 143 1.10 45.29 -1.62
CA LYS A 143 2.11 46.23 -2.14
C LYS A 143 1.55 47.47 -2.84
N HIS A 144 0.24 47.68 -2.78
CA HIS A 144 -0.46 48.87 -3.28
C HIS A 144 -1.27 49.51 -2.15
#